data_AF-A0A6A7LNW5-F1
#
_entry.id   AF-A0A6A7LNW5-F1
#
_cell.length_a   1.000
_cell.length_b   1.000
_cell.length_c   1.000
_cell.angle_alpha   90.00
_cell.angle_beta   90.00
_cell.angle_gamma   90.00
#
_symmetry.space_group_name_H-M   'P 1'
#
loop_
_entity.id
_entity.type
_entity.pdbx_description
1 polymer ?
#
loop_
_entity_poly.entity_id
_entity_poly.type
_entity_poly.pdbx_seq_one_letter_code
_entity_poly.pdbx_strand_id
1 'polypeptide(L)'
;MKSAREYMDIVHAYQELGSYRAAAAVCGTTAKTVKRVLARRAAGEAENRRAIVPRNTDGVTELIAARVRASDGRISAKRLLPTARAAGYTGSERSFRRAVARAKAAWPGKRRTYRPWVPTPGDYLVIDWGTEAGVQIFCAVLATEAAATHASRLTVREALAYL
;
A
#
# COMPACT_ATOMS: atom_id res chain seq x y z
N MET A 1 -21.36 14.48 3.35
CA MET A 1 -20.83 14.82 2.01
C MET A 1 -21.49 13.85 1.04
N LYS A 2 -22.00 14.29 -0.12
CA LYS A 2 -22.59 13.37 -1.10
C LYS A 2 -21.46 12.74 -1.91
N SER A 3 -21.56 11.45 -2.20
CA SER A 3 -20.60 10.76 -3.07
C SER A 3 -20.67 11.31 -4.50
N ALA A 4 -19.63 11.07 -5.30
CA ALA A 4 -19.61 11.46 -6.71
C ALA A 4 -20.80 10.89 -7.50
N ARG A 5 -21.23 9.66 -7.16
CA ARG A 5 -22.41 9.02 -7.75
C ARG A 5 -23.70 9.76 -7.39
N GLU A 6 -23.95 9.97 -6.10
CA GLU A 6 -25.15 10.71 -5.66
C GLU A 6 -25.17 12.15 -6.20
N TYR A 7 -24.00 12.76 -6.40
CA TYR A 7 -23.89 14.06 -7.05
C TYR A 7 -24.38 14.02 -8.49
N MET A 8 -23.91 13.05 -9.28
CA MET A 8 -24.34 12.89 -10.68
C MET A 8 -25.83 12.54 -10.77
N ASP A 9 -26.33 11.66 -9.90
CA ASP A 9 -27.75 11.28 -9.85
C ASP A 9 -28.65 12.51 -9.62
N ILE A 10 -28.25 13.40 -8.68
CA ILE A 10 -28.97 14.65 -8.40
C ILE A 10 -28.98 15.59 -9.61
N VAL A 11 -27.86 15.69 -10.33
CA VAL A 11 -27.76 16.56 -11.52
C VAL A 11 -28.63 16.02 -12.65
N HIS A 12 -28.56 14.72 -12.92
CA HIS A 12 -29.34 14.07 -13.96
C HIS A 12 -30.84 14.17 -13.69
N ALA A 13 -31.27 13.85 -12.46
CA ALA A 13 -32.67 13.94 -12.06
C ALA A 13 -33.22 15.37 -12.19
N TYR A 14 -32.40 16.40 -11.94
CA TYR A 14 -32.84 17.79 -12.15
C TYR A 14 -32.94 18.17 -13.63
N GLN A 15 -32.00 17.71 -14.48
CA GLN A 15 -32.06 17.96 -15.91
C GLN A 15 -33.29 17.33 -16.56
N GLU A 16 -33.69 16.15 -16.09
CA GLU A 16 -34.85 15.41 -16.58
C GLU A 16 -36.18 16.02 -16.06
N LEU A 17 -36.25 16.40 -14.79
CA LEU A 17 -37.50 16.80 -14.14
C LEU A 17 -37.72 18.31 -14.04
N GLY A 18 -36.68 19.13 -14.21
CA GLY A 18 -36.74 20.60 -14.15
C GLY A 18 -37.10 21.21 -12.77
N SER A 19 -37.35 20.39 -11.75
CA SER A 19 -37.83 20.84 -10.43
C SER A 19 -36.96 20.31 -9.29
N TYR A 20 -36.59 21.20 -8.36
CA TYR A 20 -35.81 20.81 -7.17
C TYR A 20 -36.55 19.85 -6.24
N ARG A 21 -37.88 19.95 -6.14
CA ARG A 21 -38.67 19.04 -5.29
C ARG A 21 -38.83 17.67 -5.93
N ALA A 22 -39.04 17.61 -7.25
CA ALA A 22 -39.14 16.37 -7.99
C ALA A 22 -37.81 15.59 -7.98
N ALA A 23 -36.70 16.26 -8.30
CA ALA A 23 -35.37 15.65 -8.24
C ALA A 23 -35.00 15.18 -6.81
N ALA A 24 -35.41 15.93 -5.79
CA ALA A 24 -35.19 15.54 -4.41
C ALA A 24 -35.95 14.25 -4.01
N ALA A 25 -37.19 14.09 -4.49
CA ALA A 25 -37.99 12.89 -4.25
C ALA A 25 -37.35 11.65 -4.91
N VAL A 26 -36.92 11.78 -6.17
CA VAL A 26 -36.26 10.67 -6.92
C VAL A 26 -34.93 10.28 -6.29
N CYS A 27 -34.11 11.25 -5.88
CA CYS A 27 -32.79 10.99 -5.30
C CYS A 27 -32.82 10.75 -3.77
N GLY A 28 -33.99 10.67 -3.13
CA GLY A 28 -34.12 10.48 -1.68
C GLY A 28 -33.41 11.56 -0.86
N THR A 29 -33.46 12.82 -1.29
CA THR A 29 -32.77 13.95 -0.63
C THR A 29 -33.71 15.14 -0.42
N THR A 30 -33.16 16.30 -0.03
CA THR A 30 -33.94 17.53 0.19
C THR A 30 -33.77 18.50 -0.97
N ALA A 31 -34.83 19.24 -1.31
CA ALA A 31 -34.77 20.27 -2.37
C ALA A 31 -33.71 21.35 -2.09
N LYS A 32 -33.43 21.66 -0.81
CA LYS A 32 -32.31 22.54 -0.41
C LYS A 32 -30.94 21.94 -0.80
N THR A 33 -30.79 20.61 -0.69
CA THR A 33 -29.58 19.91 -1.11
C THR A 33 -29.40 19.92 -2.62
N VAL A 34 -30.47 19.64 -3.38
CA VAL A 34 -30.46 19.74 -4.85
C VAL A 34 -30.07 21.15 -5.30
N LYS A 35 -30.73 22.19 -4.77
CA LYS A 35 -30.40 23.60 -5.06
C LYS A 35 -28.93 23.91 -4.77
N ARG A 36 -28.41 23.47 -3.63
CA ARG A 36 -27.00 23.67 -3.24
C ARG A 36 -26.02 22.93 -4.16
N VAL A 37 -26.33 21.71 -4.56
CA VAL A 37 -25.50 20.91 -5.48
C VAL A 37 -25.40 21.60 -6.85
N LEU A 38 -26.54 22.06 -7.38
CA LEU A 38 -26.59 22.73 -8.67
C LEU A 38 -25.94 24.12 -8.64
N ALA A 39 -26.14 24.89 -7.57
CA ALA A 39 -25.46 26.18 -7.40
C ALA A 39 -23.93 26.03 -7.39
N ARG A 40 -23.40 25.01 -6.71
CA ARG A 40 -21.96 24.69 -6.72
C ARG A 40 -21.47 24.27 -8.10
N ARG A 41 -22.26 23.46 -8.81
CA ARG A 41 -21.96 23.05 -10.19
C ARG A 41 -21.88 24.25 -11.13
N ALA A 42 -22.85 25.16 -11.03
CA ALA A 42 -22.89 26.38 -11.84
C ALA A 42 -21.71 27.32 -11.54
N ALA A 43 -21.24 27.35 -10.29
CA ALA A 43 -20.04 28.07 -9.88
C ALA A 43 -18.71 27.40 -10.32
N GLY A 44 -18.76 26.24 -10.97
CA GLY A 44 -17.55 25.49 -11.37
C GLY A 44 -16.76 24.92 -10.18
N GLU A 45 -17.36 24.89 -8.98
CA GLU A 45 -16.73 24.34 -7.79
C GLU A 45 -16.66 22.81 -7.92
N ALA A 46 -15.54 22.29 -8.44
CA ALA A 46 -15.20 20.89 -8.32
C ALA A 46 -15.20 20.51 -6.83
N GLU A 47 -15.79 19.34 -6.54
CA GLU A 47 -15.94 18.70 -5.24
C GLU A 47 -14.98 19.27 -4.19
N ASN A 48 -15.54 19.91 -3.16
CA ASN A 48 -14.86 20.64 -2.08
C ASN A 48 -13.68 19.84 -1.53
N ARG A 49 -12.55 19.93 -2.24
CA ARG A 49 -11.28 19.40 -1.83
C ARG A 49 -10.83 20.45 -0.82
N ARG A 50 -11.25 20.25 0.44
CA ARG A 50 -10.76 21.03 1.58
C ARG A 50 -9.29 21.31 1.31
N ALA A 51 -8.94 22.60 1.22
CA ALA A 51 -7.57 22.99 1.01
C ALA A 51 -6.72 22.20 1.99
N ILE A 52 -5.77 21.43 1.48
CA ILE A 52 -4.88 20.64 2.32
C ILE A 52 -4.09 21.67 3.12
N VAL A 53 -4.46 21.87 4.37
CA VAL A 53 -3.72 22.76 5.27
C VAL A 53 -2.34 22.14 5.44
N PRO A 54 -1.25 22.86 5.13
CA PRO A 54 0.09 22.35 5.32
C PRO A 54 0.26 21.93 6.78
N ARG A 55 0.67 20.69 7.02
CA ARG A 55 1.03 20.24 8.36
C ARG A 55 2.39 20.83 8.71
N ASN A 56 2.61 21.12 9.99
CA ASN A 56 3.90 21.58 10.53
C ASN A 56 5.12 20.68 10.22
N THR A 57 4.87 19.45 9.76
CA THR A 57 5.88 18.44 9.44
C THR A 57 6.21 18.41 7.94
N ASP A 58 5.45 19.10 7.10
CA ASP A 58 5.61 19.03 5.65
C ASP A 58 6.98 19.59 5.22
N GLY A 59 7.44 20.68 5.82
CA GLY A 59 8.77 21.27 5.54
C GLY A 59 9.97 20.38 5.91
N VAL A 60 9.79 19.32 6.71
CA VAL A 60 10.86 18.38 7.08
C VAL A 60 10.59 16.95 6.64
N THR A 61 9.57 16.71 5.84
CA THR A 61 9.19 15.34 5.42
C THR A 61 10.30 14.69 4.59
N GLU A 62 10.87 15.42 3.64
CA GLU A 62 12.00 14.93 2.82
C GLU A 62 13.24 14.65 3.66
N LEU A 63 13.57 15.53 4.60
CA LEU A 63 14.68 15.32 5.54
C LEU A 63 14.48 14.02 6.36
N ILE A 64 13.28 13.80 6.88
CA ILE A 64 12.94 12.59 7.62
C ILE A 64 13.11 11.35 6.72
N ALA A 65 12.53 11.38 5.51
CA ALA A 65 12.60 10.26 4.57
C ALA A 65 14.05 9.92 4.19
N ALA A 66 14.87 10.94 3.89
CA ALA A 66 16.28 10.77 3.57
C ALA A 66 17.06 10.14 4.72
N ARG A 67 16.84 10.59 5.95
CA ARG A 67 17.55 10.08 7.14
C ARG A 67 17.09 8.68 7.54
N VAL A 68 15.80 8.37 7.37
CA VAL A 68 15.25 7.01 7.52
C VAL A 68 15.92 6.08 6.52
N ARG A 69 15.94 6.44 5.23
CA ARG A 69 16.61 5.67 4.16
C ARG A 69 18.10 5.44 4.45
N ALA A 70 18.83 6.50 4.78
CA ALA A 70 20.27 6.42 5.06
C ALA A 70 20.60 5.50 6.25
N SER A 71 19.69 5.40 7.21
CA SER A 71 19.84 4.55 8.40
C SER A 71 19.19 3.17 8.27
N ASP A 72 18.65 2.84 7.09
CA ASP A 72 17.83 1.64 6.87
C ASP A 72 16.72 1.49 7.94
N GLY A 73 16.01 2.58 8.22
CA GLY A 73 14.92 2.60 9.20
C GLY A 73 15.34 2.66 10.67
N ARG A 74 16.64 2.61 10.99
CA ARG A 74 17.11 2.50 12.38
C ARG A 74 17.18 3.82 13.15
N ILE A 75 17.27 4.98 12.49
CA ILE A 75 17.47 6.29 13.16
C ILE A 75 16.35 6.61 14.17
N SER A 76 16.71 7.06 15.38
CA SER A 76 15.70 7.49 16.35
C SER A 76 15.25 8.93 16.10
N ALA A 77 13.97 9.22 16.38
CA ALA A 77 13.43 10.58 16.27
C ALA A 77 14.16 11.57 17.19
N LYS A 78 14.58 11.13 18.38
CA LYS A 78 15.35 11.95 19.33
C LYS A 78 16.67 12.45 18.71
N ARG A 79 17.41 11.58 18.01
CA ARG A 79 18.67 11.96 17.34
C ARG A 79 18.45 12.83 16.11
N LEU A 80 17.32 12.68 15.43
CA LEU A 80 16.99 13.44 14.23
C LEU A 80 16.44 14.85 14.53
N LEU A 81 15.83 15.03 15.72
CA LEU A 81 15.14 16.27 16.07
C LEU A 81 16.03 17.53 16.02
N PRO A 82 17.29 17.54 16.51
CA PRO A 82 18.15 18.71 16.37
C PRO A 82 18.37 19.13 14.92
N THR A 83 18.61 18.17 14.02
CA THR A 83 18.76 18.43 12.59
C THR A 83 17.47 18.97 11.98
N ALA A 84 16.30 18.44 12.39
CA ALA A 84 15.02 18.95 11.92
C ALA A 84 14.75 20.38 12.41
N ARG A 85 15.11 20.71 13.66
CA ARG A 85 15.00 22.08 14.19
C ARG A 85 15.91 23.05 13.44
N ALA A 86 17.14 22.65 13.14
CA ALA A 86 18.06 23.44 12.32
C ALA A 86 17.50 23.67 10.90
N ALA A 87 16.70 22.73 10.38
CA ALA A 87 15.97 22.84 9.12
C ALA A 87 14.62 23.59 9.24
N GLY A 88 14.32 24.23 10.37
CA GLY A 88 13.12 25.06 10.54
C GLY A 88 11.89 24.35 11.14
N TYR A 89 12.02 23.14 11.67
CA TYR A 89 10.91 22.48 12.36
C TYR A 89 10.60 23.14 13.71
N THR A 90 9.41 23.74 13.82
CA THR A 90 8.93 24.44 15.03
C THR A 90 7.83 23.69 15.79
N GLY A 91 7.43 22.50 15.31
CA GLY A 91 6.36 21.70 15.92
C GLY A 91 6.77 20.96 17.21
N SER A 92 5.79 20.34 17.87
CA SER A 92 6.04 19.55 19.08
C SER A 92 6.86 18.28 18.81
N GLU A 93 7.63 17.83 19.81
CA GLU A 93 8.41 16.58 19.70
C GLU A 93 7.53 15.35 19.53
N ARG A 94 6.32 15.35 20.10
CA ARG A 94 5.33 14.28 19.91
C ARG A 94 4.91 14.19 18.44
N SER A 95 4.61 15.32 17.80
CA SER A 95 4.26 15.36 16.37
C SER A 95 5.42 14.84 15.51
N PHE A 96 6.64 15.27 15.84
CA PHE A 96 7.85 14.83 15.14
C PHE A 96 8.06 13.32 15.24
N ARG A 97 7.96 12.76 16.45
CA ARG A 97 8.05 11.30 16.69
C ARG A 97 7.03 10.53 15.85
N ARG A 98 5.78 11.03 15.75
CA ARG A 98 4.75 10.40 14.90
C ARG A 98 5.09 10.48 13.42
N ALA A 99 5.64 11.59 12.94
CA ALA A 99 6.06 11.74 11.55
C ALA A 99 7.19 10.76 11.20
N VAL A 100 8.20 10.66 12.06
CA VAL A 100 9.31 9.69 11.89
C VAL A 100 8.78 8.25 11.91
N ALA A 101 7.86 7.92 12.83
CA ALA A 101 7.26 6.58 12.88
C ALA A 101 6.50 6.23 11.58
N ARG A 102 5.74 7.17 11.02
CA ARG A 102 5.07 6.98 9.71
C ARG A 102 6.07 6.77 8.58
N ALA A 103 7.12 7.60 8.53
CA ALA A 103 8.16 7.46 7.51
C ALA A 103 8.90 6.13 7.60
N LYS A 104 9.17 5.63 8.82
CA LYS A 104 9.73 4.30 9.04
C LYS A 104 8.79 3.18 8.62
N ALA A 105 7.50 3.28 8.94
CA ALA A 105 6.50 2.28 8.55
C ALA A 105 6.35 2.19 7.02
N ALA A 106 6.49 3.32 6.33
CA ALA A 106 6.49 3.38 4.86
C ALA A 106 7.81 2.94 4.21
N TRP A 107 8.90 2.77 4.99
CA TRP A 107 10.20 2.36 4.46
C TRP A 107 10.23 0.84 4.24
N PRO A 108 10.36 0.35 2.99
CA PRO A 108 10.33 -1.08 2.70
C PRO A 108 11.56 -1.87 3.21
N GLY A 109 12.56 -1.17 3.77
CA GLY A 109 13.82 -1.76 4.22
C GLY A 109 14.76 -2.12 3.07
N LYS A 110 16.04 -2.32 3.37
CA LYS A 110 16.90 -3.13 2.52
C LYS A 110 16.47 -4.59 2.66
N ARG A 111 15.73 -5.11 1.68
CA ARG A 111 15.46 -6.55 1.59
C ARG A 111 16.69 -7.23 1.01
N ARG A 112 17.06 -8.38 1.58
CA ARG A 112 18.04 -9.28 0.93
C ARG A 112 17.44 -9.67 -0.42
N THR A 113 18.05 -9.23 -1.51
CA THR A 113 17.71 -9.74 -2.84
C THR A 113 18.20 -11.18 -2.90
N TYR A 114 17.29 -12.14 -2.75
CA TYR A 114 17.61 -13.52 -3.08
C TYR A 114 17.62 -13.60 -4.61
N ARG A 115 18.77 -13.91 -5.19
CA ARG A 115 18.80 -14.40 -6.56
C ARG A 115 18.26 -15.84 -6.51
N PRO A 116 17.13 -16.14 -7.17
CA PRO A 116 16.69 -17.52 -7.29
C PRO A 116 17.82 -18.33 -7.95
N TRP A 117 18.13 -19.49 -7.37
CA TRP A 117 19.01 -20.45 -8.03
C TRP A 117 18.25 -20.98 -9.25
N VAL A 118 18.69 -20.58 -10.44
CA VAL A 118 18.13 -21.01 -11.73
C VAL A 118 19.21 -21.87 -12.39
N PRO A 119 19.12 -23.21 -12.29
CA PRO A 119 20.07 -24.09 -12.96
C PRO A 119 19.83 -24.07 -14.46
N THR A 120 20.91 -24.06 -15.25
CA THR A 120 20.83 -24.45 -16.66
C THR A 120 20.52 -25.95 -16.74
N PRO A 121 19.64 -26.40 -17.66
CA PRO A 121 19.42 -27.82 -17.87
C PRO A 121 20.73 -28.58 -18.13
N GLY A 122 21.01 -29.59 -17.31
CA GLY A 122 22.18 -30.47 -17.49
C GLY A 122 23.48 -30.03 -16.80
N ASP A 123 23.57 -28.81 -16.28
CA ASP A 123 24.79 -28.32 -15.59
C ASP A 123 24.86 -28.78 -14.12
N TYR A 124 23.73 -29.22 -13.55
CA TYR A 124 23.60 -29.49 -12.13
C TYR A 124 22.92 -30.83 -11.86
N LEU A 125 23.56 -31.67 -11.03
CA LEU A 125 23.00 -32.91 -10.48
C LEU A 125 22.46 -32.65 -9.07
N VAL A 126 21.16 -32.85 -8.87
CA VAL A 126 20.54 -32.80 -7.55
C VAL A 126 20.58 -34.20 -6.95
N ILE A 127 21.22 -34.34 -5.80
CA ILE A 127 21.34 -35.60 -5.07
C ILE A 127 20.60 -35.45 -3.74
N ASP A 128 19.68 -36.37 -3.48
CA ASP A 128 19.00 -36.51 -2.20
C ASP A 128 19.30 -37.89 -1.59
N TRP A 129 19.31 -37.99 -0.27
CA TRP A 129 19.68 -39.19 0.48
C TRP A 129 18.56 -39.53 1.46
N GLY A 130 18.27 -40.82 1.61
CA GLY A 130 17.24 -41.30 2.52
C GLY A 130 17.61 -42.65 3.14
N THR A 131 16.88 -43.03 4.18
CA THR A 131 17.01 -44.34 4.80
C THR A 131 15.64 -45.01 4.84
N GLU A 132 15.54 -46.22 4.31
CA GLU A 132 14.31 -47.00 4.34
C GLU A 132 14.62 -48.43 4.77
N ALA A 133 13.88 -48.92 5.77
CA ALA A 133 14.09 -50.25 6.38
C ALA A 133 15.56 -50.56 6.78
N GLY A 134 16.32 -49.53 7.21
CA GLY A 134 17.73 -49.67 7.59
C GLY A 134 18.73 -49.67 6.43
N VAL A 135 18.25 -49.51 5.19
CA VAL A 135 19.09 -49.39 3.99
C VAL A 135 19.24 -47.91 3.62
N GLN A 136 20.45 -47.49 3.25
CA GLN A 136 20.71 -46.17 2.70
C GLN A 136 20.35 -46.14 1.21
N ILE A 137 19.50 -45.21 0.82
CA ILE A 137 19.03 -45.01 -0.55
C ILE A 137 19.41 -43.58 -0.96
N PHE A 138 19.68 -43.37 -2.24
CA PHE A 138 19.84 -42.01 -2.78
C PHE A 138 19.06 -41.87 -4.09
N CYS A 139 18.65 -40.65 -4.38
CA CYS A 139 18.06 -40.25 -5.65
C CYS A 139 18.95 -39.19 -6.30
N ALA A 140 19.24 -39.34 -7.59
CA ALA A 140 20.03 -38.38 -8.34
C ALA A 140 19.28 -37.98 -9.60
N VAL A 141 18.99 -36.68 -9.74
CA VAL A 141 18.22 -36.14 -10.86
C VAL A 141 18.99 -34.97 -11.48
N LEU A 142 19.17 -35.00 -12.80
CA LEU A 142 19.69 -33.85 -13.53
C LEU A 142 18.65 -32.73 -13.51
N ALA A 143 19.03 -31.57 -12.97
CA ALA A 143 18.14 -30.43 -12.93
C ALA A 143 17.88 -29.96 -14.37
N THR A 144 16.59 -29.94 -14.75
CA THR A 144 16.10 -29.30 -15.97
C THR A 144 15.21 -28.12 -15.58
N GLU A 145 14.94 -27.20 -16.51
CA GLU A 145 14.09 -26.02 -16.25
C GLU A 145 12.71 -26.37 -15.66
N ALA A 146 12.18 -27.57 -15.95
CA ALA A 146 10.92 -28.06 -15.42
C ALA A 146 10.99 -28.50 -13.94
N ALA A 147 12.15 -28.95 -13.45
CA ALA A 147 12.31 -29.46 -12.09
C ALA A 147 12.25 -28.34 -11.03
N ALA A 148 12.71 -27.12 -11.38
CA ALA A 148 12.68 -25.96 -10.49
C ALA A 148 11.24 -25.51 -10.14
N THR A 149 10.26 -25.81 -10.98
CA THR A 149 8.85 -25.43 -10.75
C THR A 149 8.13 -26.43 -9.83
N HIS A 150 8.60 -27.68 -9.74
CA HIS A 150 7.96 -28.73 -8.96
C HIS A 150 8.41 -28.74 -7.49
N ALA A 151 9.68 -28.42 -7.22
CA ALA A 151 10.23 -28.38 -5.86
C ALA A 151 9.63 -27.28 -4.97
N SER A 152 9.05 -26.22 -5.56
CA SER A 152 8.42 -25.11 -4.82
C SER A 152 6.93 -25.32 -4.50
N ARG A 153 6.28 -26.39 -4.99
CA ARG A 153 4.83 -26.65 -4.78
C ARG A 153 4.53 -27.78 -3.80
N LEU A 154 5.53 -28.52 -3.33
CA LEU A 154 5.35 -29.63 -2.40
C LEU A 154 5.37 -29.25 -0.91
N THR A 155 5.33 -27.96 -0.58
CA THR A 155 5.07 -27.54 0.80
C THR A 155 3.57 -27.39 1.06
N VAL A 156 3.06 -28.26 1.92
CA VAL A 156 1.87 -28.12 2.81
C VAL A 156 0.58 -28.90 2.46
N ARG A 157 0.42 -29.66 1.36
CA ARG A 157 -0.89 -30.31 1.09
C ARG A 157 -1.01 -31.80 0.77
N GLU A 158 0.07 -32.57 0.64
CA GLU A 158 -0.03 -34.01 0.25
C GLU A 158 0.49 -35.01 1.30
N ALA A 159 0.53 -34.62 2.58
CA ALA A 159 0.88 -35.54 3.68
C ALA A 159 -0.32 -36.29 4.29
N LEU A 160 -1.52 -36.22 3.72
CA LEU A 160 -2.75 -36.83 4.29
C LEU A 160 -3.58 -37.66 3.29
N ALA A 161 -2.99 -38.14 2.19
CA ALA A 161 -3.68 -39.02 1.24
C ALA A 161 -3.20 -40.48 1.27
N TYR A 162 -2.26 -40.82 2.15
CA TYR A 162 -1.75 -42.19 2.33
C TYR A 162 -1.62 -42.54 3.83
N LEU A 163 -2.70 -42.32 4.57
CA LEU A 163 -3.09 -43.11 5.75
C LEU A 163 -4.48 -43.70 5.44
#